data_AF-A0A7J0CDZ5-F1
#
_entry.id   AF-A0A7J0CDZ5-F1
#
_cell.length_a   1.000
_cell.length_b   1.000
_cell.length_c   1.000
_cell.angle_alpha   90.00
_cell.angle_beta   90.00
_cell.angle_gamma   90.00
#
_symmetry.space_group_name_H-M   'P 1'
#
loop_
_entity.id
_entity.type
_entity.pdbx_description
1 polymer ?
#
loop_
_entity_poly.entity_id
_entity_poly.type
_entity_poly.pdbx_seq_one_letter_code
_entity_poly.pdbx_strand_id
1 'polypeptide(L)'
;MYPEEILSESDDDGTMPENVATLREAVVGHRIVSAEREETLARWGGITDALVITLDNGKRVELQDTDDCCAVTELASFLLHPERVDHIITGVGTTDGYDTWHIFADMGDVLELSVGWSCGNPFYYGYGFDITVKELEAAA
;
A
#
# COMPACT_ATOMS: atom_id res chain seq x y z
N MET A 1 2.03 0.35 17.67
CA MET A 1 1.15 -0.63 17.01
C MET A 1 -0.22 0.00 16.92
N TYR A 2 -0.76 0.12 15.71
CA TYR A 2 -2.11 0.62 15.49
C TYR A 2 -3.13 -0.50 15.74
N PRO A 3 -4.29 -0.20 16.33
CA PRO A 3 -5.38 -1.18 16.41
C PRO A 3 -5.83 -1.54 14.99
N GLU A 4 -6.26 -2.79 14.78
CA GLU A 4 -6.89 -3.16 13.51
C GLU A 4 -8.22 -2.42 13.38
N GLU A 5 -8.39 -1.69 12.29
CA GLU A 5 -9.68 -1.16 11.87
C GLU A 5 -10.44 -2.31 11.21
N ILE A 6 -11.71 -2.47 11.61
CA ILE A 6 -12.65 -3.41 10.99
C ILE A 6 -13.94 -2.60 10.82
N LEU A 7 -14.27 -2.30 9.58
CA LEU A 7 -15.51 -1.60 9.25
C LEU A 7 -16.67 -2.58 9.13
N SER A 8 -17.88 -2.05 8.95
CA SER A 8 -19.05 -2.90 8.75
C SER A 8 -19.03 -3.52 7.34
N GLU A 9 -19.67 -4.68 7.16
CA GLU A 9 -19.75 -5.35 5.84
C GLU A 9 -20.41 -4.49 4.74
N SER A 10 -21.16 -3.45 5.13
CA SER A 10 -21.74 -2.49 4.16
C SER A 10 -20.75 -1.40 3.72
N ASP A 11 -19.67 -1.20 4.47
CA ASP A 11 -18.63 -0.21 4.18
C ASP A 11 -17.39 -0.86 3.55
N ASP A 12 -17.07 -2.10 3.94
CA ASP A 12 -15.97 -2.90 3.39
C ASP A 12 -16.30 -4.40 3.56
N ASP A 13 -16.08 -5.19 2.51
CA ASP A 13 -16.29 -6.65 2.51
C ASP A 13 -15.06 -7.45 3.01
N GLY A 14 -14.04 -6.76 3.52
CA GLY A 14 -12.76 -7.33 3.91
C GLY A 14 -11.64 -7.03 2.94
N THR A 15 -11.93 -6.42 1.79
CA THR A 15 -10.93 -6.04 0.79
C THR A 15 -9.84 -5.14 1.37
N MET A 16 -10.19 -4.07 2.10
CA MET A 16 -9.20 -3.15 2.67
C MET A 16 -8.25 -3.83 3.68
N PRO A 17 -8.73 -4.58 4.70
CA PRO A 17 -7.82 -5.27 5.61
C PRO A 17 -7.00 -6.37 4.93
N GLU A 18 -7.50 -7.05 3.89
CA GLU A 18 -6.70 -7.96 3.06
C GLU A 18 -5.58 -7.22 2.30
N ASN A 19 -5.87 -6.01 1.82
CA ASN A 19 -4.92 -5.16 1.10
C ASN A 19 -3.80 -4.66 2.04
N VAL A 20 -4.16 -4.25 3.26
CA VAL A 20 -3.21 -3.91 4.33
C VAL A 20 -2.36 -5.13 4.72
N ALA A 21 -2.96 -6.32 4.86
CA ALA A 21 -2.23 -7.54 5.17
C ALA A 21 -1.25 -7.93 4.05
N THR A 22 -1.66 -7.78 2.80
CA THR A 22 -0.81 -8.01 1.63
C THR A 22 0.40 -7.08 1.62
N LEU A 23 0.19 -5.78 1.85
CA LEU A 23 1.29 -4.83 1.98
C LEU A 23 2.21 -5.20 3.15
N ARG A 24 1.63 -5.54 4.30
CA ARG A 24 2.37 -5.95 5.51
C ARG A 24 3.28 -7.13 5.25
N GLU A 25 2.78 -8.17 4.58
CA GLU A 25 3.57 -9.36 4.22
C GLU A 25 4.77 -8.99 3.33
N ALA A 26 4.60 -8.04 2.42
CA ALA A 26 5.64 -7.63 1.49
C ALA A 26 6.76 -6.79 2.14
N VAL A 27 6.43 -5.95 3.13
CA VAL A 27 7.36 -4.92 3.64
C VAL A 27 7.94 -5.19 5.04
N VAL A 28 7.24 -5.95 5.89
CA VAL A 28 7.71 -6.22 7.26
C VAL A 28 8.98 -7.06 7.24
N GLY A 29 9.96 -6.68 8.08
CA GLY A 29 11.28 -7.31 8.12
C GLY A 29 12.29 -6.72 7.14
N HIS A 30 11.91 -5.68 6.40
CA HIS A 30 12.76 -4.99 5.43
C HIS A 30 12.88 -3.50 5.74
N ARG A 31 13.85 -2.83 5.11
CA ARG A 31 14.02 -1.37 5.15
C ARG A 31 13.62 -0.75 3.82
N ILE A 32 13.08 0.45 3.88
CA ILE A 32 12.77 1.22 2.67
C ILE A 32 14.07 1.87 2.16
N VAL A 33 14.43 1.60 0.92
CA VAL A 33 15.53 2.25 0.20
C VAL A 33 15.02 3.49 -0.52
N SER A 34 13.88 3.38 -1.22
CA SER A 34 13.19 4.50 -1.85
C SER A 34 11.68 4.27 -1.86
N ALA A 35 10.93 5.37 -1.93
CA ALA A 35 9.49 5.36 -2.20
C ALA A 35 9.19 6.51 -3.16
N GLU A 36 8.68 6.18 -4.34
CA GLU A 36 8.49 7.15 -5.43
C GLU A 36 7.29 6.78 -6.31
N ARG A 37 6.73 7.77 -7.01
CA ARG A 37 5.70 7.51 -8.02
C ARG A 37 6.37 7.16 -9.35
N GLU A 38 5.94 6.05 -9.95
CA GLU A 38 6.42 5.62 -11.25
C GLU A 38 5.30 5.01 -12.09
N GLU A 39 5.49 5.09 -13.41
CA GLU A 39 4.70 4.38 -14.40
C GLU A 39 5.10 2.88 -14.42
N THR A 40 4.14 2.00 -14.14
CA THR A 40 4.35 0.55 -14.08
C THR A 40 3.36 -0.20 -14.96
N LEU A 41 3.72 -1.43 -15.36
CA LEU A 41 2.80 -2.28 -16.14
C LEU A 41 1.64 -2.71 -15.25
N ALA A 42 0.41 -2.38 -15.67
CA ALA A 42 -0.79 -2.82 -14.98
C ALA A 42 -1.05 -4.33 -15.18
N ARG A 43 -1.71 -4.97 -14.22
CA ARG A 43 -2.00 -6.42 -14.26
C ARG A 43 -2.74 -6.88 -15.51
N TRP A 44 -3.64 -6.06 -16.04
CA TRP A 44 -4.42 -6.36 -17.25
C TRP A 44 -3.81 -5.79 -18.54
N GLY A 45 -2.57 -5.29 -18.44
CA GLY A 45 -1.87 -4.61 -19.53
C GLY A 45 -2.10 -3.10 -19.51
N GLY A 46 -1.21 -2.37 -20.19
CA GLY A 46 -1.15 -0.91 -20.13
C GLY A 46 -0.15 -0.41 -19.08
N ILE A 47 0.06 0.90 -19.05
CA ILE A 47 0.94 1.58 -18.10
C ILE A 47 0.05 2.43 -17.18
N THR A 48 0.28 2.35 -15.88
CA THR A 48 -0.43 3.13 -14.86
C THR A 48 0.54 3.66 -13.83
N ASP A 49 0.18 4.79 -13.20
CA ASP A 49 0.92 5.30 -12.06
C ASP A 49 0.80 4.34 -10.87
N ALA A 50 1.91 4.16 -10.17
CA ALA A 50 2.00 3.38 -8.94
C ALA A 50 2.90 4.09 -7.93
N LEU A 51 2.64 3.89 -6.64
CA LEU A 51 3.68 4.05 -5.64
C LEU A 51 4.58 2.83 -5.68
N VAL A 52 5.87 3.04 -5.88
CA VAL A 52 6.87 1.98 -5.86
C VAL A 52 7.76 2.14 -4.64
N ILE A 53 7.73 1.13 -3.77
CA ILE A 53 8.54 1.03 -2.57
C ILE A 53 9.68 0.05 -2.87
N THR A 54 10.91 0.55 -2.95
CA THR A 54 12.10 -0.27 -3.09
C THR A 54 12.61 -0.68 -1.72
N LEU A 55 12.83 -1.97 -1.53
CA LEU A 55 13.27 -2.57 -0.27
C LEU A 55 14.75 -2.99 -0.33
N ASP A 56 15.38 -3.10 0.83
CA ASP A 56 16.81 -3.43 0.96
C ASP A 56 17.16 -4.88 0.59
N ASN A 57 16.15 -5.75 0.48
CA ASN A 57 16.29 -7.12 -0.02
C ASN A 57 16.30 -7.23 -1.56
N GLY A 58 16.21 -6.10 -2.27
CA GLY A 58 16.17 -6.08 -3.72
C GLY A 58 14.75 -6.23 -4.30
N LYS A 59 13.69 -6.15 -3.49
CA LYS A 59 12.31 -6.18 -3.98
C LYS A 59 11.75 -4.78 -4.22
N ARG A 60 10.80 -4.69 -5.15
CA ARG A 60 9.91 -3.55 -5.33
C ARG A 60 8.49 -3.97 -4.99
N VAL A 61 7.81 -3.17 -4.19
CA VAL A 61 6.37 -3.30 -3.91
C VAL A 61 5.68 -2.15 -4.63
N GLU A 62 4.84 -2.49 -5.60
CA GLU A 62 4.09 -1.54 -6.41
C GLU A 62 2.64 -1.51 -5.92
N LEU A 63 2.13 -0.34 -5.59
CA LEU A 63 0.72 -0.11 -5.24
C LEU A 63 0.10 0.70 -6.36
N GLN A 64 -0.74 0.07 -7.16
CA GLN A 64 -1.45 0.71 -8.27
C GLN A 64 -2.87 1.08 -7.85
N ASP A 65 -3.28 2.28 -8.23
CA ASP A 65 -4.64 2.76 -8.04
C ASP A 65 -5.63 1.89 -8.84
N THR A 66 -6.85 1.72 -8.33
CA THR A 66 -7.92 0.98 -8.99
C THR A 66 -9.18 1.83 -9.11
N ASP A 67 -9.89 1.67 -10.22
CA ASP A 67 -11.18 2.31 -10.48
C ASP A 67 -12.11 1.31 -11.17
N ASP A 68 -13.27 1.09 -10.58
CA ASP A 68 -14.35 0.28 -11.14
C ASP A 68 -15.69 1.01 -10.90
N CYS A 69 -15.96 1.98 -11.79
CA CYS A 69 -17.22 2.72 -11.89
C CYS A 69 -17.58 3.56 -10.65
N CYS A 70 -18.09 2.91 -9.60
CA CYS A 70 -18.50 3.54 -8.34
C CYS A 70 -17.54 3.21 -7.21
N ALA A 71 -16.61 2.29 -7.43
CA ALA A 71 -15.58 1.93 -6.48
C ALA A 71 -14.23 2.45 -6.96
N VAL A 72 -13.44 2.96 -6.04
CA VAL A 72 -12.14 3.55 -6.31
C VAL A 72 -11.21 3.29 -5.15
N THR A 73 -9.93 3.13 -5.44
CA THR A 73 -8.87 3.22 -4.44
C THR A 73 -7.68 3.91 -5.07
N GLU A 74 -7.33 5.07 -4.52
CA GLU A 74 -6.27 5.91 -5.04
C GLU A 74 -5.32 6.35 -3.92
N LEU A 75 -4.04 6.43 -4.25
CA LEU A 75 -3.08 7.11 -3.42
C LEU A 75 -3.19 8.61 -3.69
N ALA A 76 -3.69 9.39 -2.74
CA ALA A 76 -3.73 10.84 -2.84
C ALA A 76 -2.32 11.45 -2.66
N SER A 77 -1.62 11.05 -1.59
CA SER A 77 -0.26 11.53 -1.30
C SER A 77 0.49 10.57 -0.38
N PHE A 78 1.81 10.73 -0.27
CA PHE A 78 2.62 9.99 0.70
C PHE A 78 3.69 10.89 1.33
N LEU A 79 4.10 10.54 2.55
CA LEU A 79 5.18 11.19 3.29
C LEU A 79 6.18 10.13 3.77
N LEU A 80 7.37 10.16 3.18
CA LEU A 80 8.51 9.36 3.63
C LEU A 80 9.29 10.13 4.70
N HIS A 81 9.55 9.50 5.84
CA HIS A 81 10.33 10.07 6.95
C HIS A 81 11.80 9.64 6.81
N PRO A 82 12.67 10.42 6.14
CA PRO A 82 14.03 10.00 5.77
C PRO A 82 14.92 9.74 6.99
N GLU A 83 14.61 10.31 8.14
CA GLU A 83 15.34 10.05 9.39
C GLU A 83 15.02 8.69 10.00
N ARG A 84 14.04 7.95 9.45
CA ARG A 84 13.55 6.67 9.97
C ARG A 84 13.65 5.51 8.97
N VAL A 85 13.98 5.77 7.70
CA VAL A 85 14.04 4.72 6.65
C VAL A 85 15.11 3.66 6.90
N ASP A 86 16.14 3.97 7.70
CA ASP A 86 17.20 3.02 8.07
C ASP A 86 16.75 1.96 9.09
N HIS A 87 15.50 2.02 9.57
CA HIS A 87 14.94 1.05 10.51
C HIS A 87 14.14 -0.05 9.82
N ILE A 88 14.22 -1.26 10.38
CA ILE A 88 13.44 -2.40 9.92
C ILE A 88 11.97 -2.12 10.19
N ILE A 89 11.14 -2.25 9.16
CA ILE A 89 9.69 -2.14 9.28
C ILE A 89 9.17 -3.28 10.14
N THR A 90 8.36 -2.92 11.12
CA THR A 90 7.79 -3.82 12.12
C THR A 90 6.30 -4.08 11.91
N GLY A 91 5.63 -3.24 11.11
CA GLY A 91 4.23 -3.43 10.82
C GLY A 91 3.68 -2.43 9.81
N VAL A 92 2.44 -2.71 9.41
CA VAL A 92 1.58 -1.82 8.64
C VAL A 92 0.24 -1.75 9.37
N GLY A 93 -0.29 -0.55 9.53
CA GLY A 93 -1.58 -0.30 10.18
C GLY A 93 -2.28 0.87 9.53
N THR A 94 -3.52 1.12 9.93
CA THR A 94 -4.34 2.19 9.36
C THR A 94 -5.04 2.98 10.44
N THR A 95 -5.45 4.19 10.07
CA THR A 95 -6.36 5.03 10.84
C THR A 95 -7.37 5.70 9.90
N ASP A 96 -8.40 6.29 10.50
CA ASP A 96 -9.45 7.06 9.82
C ASP A 96 -10.25 6.22 8.81
N GLY A 97 -10.53 4.95 9.14
CA GLY A 97 -11.30 4.06 8.27
C GLY A 97 -10.55 3.70 7.00
N TYR A 98 -9.26 3.38 7.12
CA TYR A 98 -8.33 3.12 6.01
C TYR A 98 -7.95 4.32 5.13
N ASP A 99 -8.31 5.55 5.50
CA ASP A 99 -7.90 6.76 4.75
C ASP A 99 -6.43 7.14 5.00
N THR A 100 -5.85 6.66 6.10
CA THR A 100 -4.42 6.85 6.40
C THR A 100 -3.76 5.50 6.65
N TRP A 101 -2.72 5.18 5.88
CA TRP A 101 -1.94 3.96 6.07
C TRP A 101 -0.55 4.29 6.60
N HIS A 102 -0.11 3.53 7.59
CA HIS A 102 1.13 3.71 8.31
C HIS A 102 2.01 2.49 8.10
N ILE A 103 3.16 2.66 7.46
CA ILE A 103 4.25 1.70 7.48
C ILE A 103 5.22 2.15 8.56
N PHE A 104 5.39 1.36 9.62
CA PHE A 104 6.07 1.80 10.84
C PHE A 104 7.15 0.85 11.34
N ALA A 105 8.14 1.43 12.00
CA ALA A 105 9.19 0.75 12.75
C ALA A 105 9.04 1.05 14.26
N ASP A 106 9.95 0.54 15.09
CA ASP A 106 9.93 0.75 16.56
C ASP A 106 9.89 2.23 16.98
N MET A 107 10.33 3.14 16.11
CA MET A 107 10.40 4.58 16.36
C MET A 107 9.22 5.38 15.79
N GLY A 108 8.21 4.71 15.25
CA GLY A 108 7.03 5.32 14.64
C GLY A 108 6.99 5.14 13.12
N ASP A 109 6.18 5.97 12.47
CA ASP A 109 5.92 5.86 11.04
C ASP A 109 7.17 6.20 10.23
N VAL A 110 7.46 5.34 9.25
CA VAL A 110 8.54 5.47 8.26
C VAL A 110 7.98 6.00 6.95
N LEU A 111 6.79 5.52 6.58
CA LEU A 111 6.05 5.98 5.41
C LEU A 111 4.57 6.09 5.79
N GLU A 112 4.00 7.27 5.57
CA GLU A 112 2.57 7.53 5.72
C GLU A 112 1.94 7.71 4.34
N LEU A 113 0.80 7.07 4.10
CA LEU A 113 0.04 7.15 2.87
C LEU A 113 -1.33 7.77 3.17
N SER A 114 -1.73 8.76 2.37
CA SER A 114 -3.10 9.26 2.34
C SER A 114 -3.83 8.57 1.20
N VAL A 115 -4.82 7.78 1.55
CA VAL A 115 -5.58 6.89 0.66
C VAL A 115 -6.99 7.44 0.52
N GLY A 116 -7.42 7.67 -0.72
CA GLY A 116 -8.81 7.89 -1.03
C GLY A 116 -9.43 6.57 -1.47
N TRP A 117 -10.54 6.15 -0.87
CA TRP A 117 -11.21 4.95 -1.31
C TRP A 117 -12.73 5.01 -1.17
N SER A 118 -13.40 4.20 -1.96
CA SER A 118 -14.82 3.91 -1.82
C SER A 118 -15.08 2.52 -2.37
N CYS A 119 -15.82 1.70 -1.61
CA CYS A 119 -16.24 0.38 -2.08
C CYS A 119 -17.39 0.45 -3.11
N GLY A 120 -18.08 1.60 -3.24
CA GLY A 120 -19.31 1.75 -4.02
C GLY A 120 -20.42 0.81 -3.53
N ASN A 121 -20.43 -0.41 -4.06
CA ASN A 121 -21.14 -1.55 -3.49
C ASN A 121 -20.12 -2.67 -3.24
N PRO A 122 -19.82 -2.99 -1.96
CA PRO A 122 -18.69 -3.84 -1.61
C PRO A 122 -18.84 -5.28 -2.13
N PHE A 123 -20.05 -5.73 -2.50
CA PHE A 123 -20.29 -7.08 -3.01
C PHE A 123 -20.31 -7.17 -4.54
N TYR A 124 -20.06 -6.07 -5.26
CA TYR A 124 -20.24 -6.00 -6.70
C TYR A 124 -19.05 -5.42 -7.46
N TYR A 125 -18.43 -4.36 -6.94
CA TYR A 125 -17.32 -3.68 -7.59
C TYR A 125 -15.98 -4.04 -6.96
N GLY A 126 -14.91 -4.09 -7.77
CA GLY A 126 -13.55 -4.26 -7.27
C GLY A 126 -12.98 -2.95 -6.72
N TYR A 127 -12.30 -3.01 -5.58
CA TYR A 127 -11.55 -1.90 -4.97
C TYR A 127 -10.32 -2.43 -4.21
N GLY A 128 -9.62 -1.55 -3.51
CA GLY A 128 -8.29 -1.80 -2.96
C GLY A 128 -7.19 -1.55 -3.99
N PHE A 129 -5.96 -1.34 -3.54
CA PHE A 129 -4.82 -1.24 -4.46
C PHE A 129 -4.55 -2.58 -5.14
N ASP A 130 -4.09 -2.55 -6.39
CA ASP A 130 -3.44 -3.72 -7.00
C ASP A 130 -1.98 -3.74 -6.53
N ILE A 131 -1.68 -4.64 -5.58
CA ILE A 131 -0.36 -4.73 -4.93
C ILE A 131 0.45 -5.83 -5.61
N THR A 132 1.56 -5.44 -6.24
CA THR A 132 2.48 -6.38 -6.91
C THR A 132 3.87 -6.32 -6.29
N VAL A 133 4.46 -7.48 -6.02
CA VAL A 133 5.86 -7.59 -5.55
C VAL A 133 6.73 -8.12 -6.68
N LYS A 134 7.80 -7.40 -7.02
CA LYS A 134 8.77 -7.77 -8.05
C LYS A 134 10.17 -7.85 -7.48
N GLU A 135 10.97 -8.77 -7.99
CA GLU A 135 12.41 -8.78 -7.74
C GLU A 135 13.07 -7.75 -8.67
N LEU A 136 14.00 -6.95 -8.16
CA LEU A 136 14.92 -6.21 -9.01
C LEU A 136 15.79 -7.24 -9.72
N GLU A 137 15.70 -7.32 -11.05
CA GLU A 137 16.67 -8.11 -11.80
C GLU A 137 18.07 -7.61 -11.41
N ALA A 138 18.88 -8.51 -10.85
CA ALA A 138 20.28 -8.21 -10.58
C ALA A 138 20.89 -7.79 -11.92
N ALA A 139 21.43 -6.57 -11.98
CA ALA A 139 22.13 -6.10 -13.16
C ALA A 139 23.17 -7.16 -13.57
N ALA A 140 22.95 -7.75 -14.75
CA ALA A 140 23.81 -8.77 -15.34
C ALA A 140 25.20 -8.23 -15.67
#